data_AF-A0A2E2KNP9-F1
#
_entry.id   AF-A0A2E2KNP9-F1
#
_cell.length_a   1.000
_cell.length_b   1.000
_cell.length_c   1.000
_cell.angle_alpha   90.00
_cell.angle_beta   90.00
_cell.angle_gamma   90.00
#
_symmetry.space_group_name_H-M   'P 1'
#
loop_
_entity.id
_entity.type
_entity.pdbx_description
1 polymer ?
#
loop_
_entity_poly.entity_id
_entity_poly.type
_entity_poly.pdbx_seq_one_letter_code
_entity_poly.pdbx_strand_id
1 'polypeptide(L)'
;MNNQPFLSYGRHTPYLEKLKDWFKDHNIQQNIKAEIDDSALLKVLGQSGEGYFSAPTFIAEEICEQYGVKVIGVVNSITEDLYAIYRDSSLINPGLEELLNFKPENSYHFLPSYLILGKKQSFE
;
A
#
# COMPACT_ATOMS: atom_id res chain seq x y z
N MET A 1 7.87 13.43 -9.41
CA MET A 1 8.02 11.96 -9.28
C MET A 1 9.00 11.36 -10.27
N ASN A 2 9.17 11.91 -11.48
CA ASN A 2 10.10 11.34 -12.45
C ASN A 2 11.55 11.27 -11.92
N ASN A 3 12.20 10.12 -12.07
CA ASN A 3 13.56 9.80 -11.62
C ASN A 3 13.82 10.05 -10.12
N GLN A 4 12.77 10.07 -9.31
CA GLN A 4 12.90 10.19 -7.87
C GLN A 4 13.11 8.82 -7.21
N PRO A 5 13.82 8.74 -6.07
CA PRO A 5 14.00 7.49 -5.35
C PRO A 5 12.66 6.85 -4.98
N PHE A 6 12.47 5.60 -5.40
CA PHE A 6 11.30 4.79 -5.10
C PHE A 6 11.71 3.57 -4.27
N LEU A 7 11.01 3.34 -3.18
CA LEU A 7 11.12 2.14 -2.35
C LEU A 7 10.06 1.17 -2.83
N SER A 8 10.50 0.10 -3.48
CA SER A 8 9.62 -0.93 -4.01
C SER A 8 9.39 -2.03 -3.00
N TYR A 9 8.23 -2.68 -3.08
CA TYR A 9 8.03 -3.98 -2.47
C TYR A 9 8.92 -5.02 -3.18
N GLY A 10 9.59 -5.90 -2.41
CA GLY A 10 10.52 -6.89 -2.96
C GLY A 10 9.86 -8.17 -3.50
N ARG A 11 8.65 -8.49 -3.03
CA ARG A 11 7.86 -9.60 -3.56
C ARG A 11 7.18 -9.22 -4.87
N HIS A 12 7.27 -10.11 -5.86
CA HIS A 12 6.48 -10.04 -7.08
C HIS A 12 5.00 -10.28 -6.73
N THR A 13 4.25 -9.20 -6.54
CA THR A 13 2.80 -9.24 -6.35
C THR A 13 2.09 -8.78 -7.62
N PRO A 14 0.87 -9.27 -7.90
CA PRO A 14 0.06 -8.74 -8.99
C PRO A 14 -0.12 -7.22 -8.92
N TYR A 15 -0.16 -6.67 -7.69
CA TYR A 15 -0.18 -5.23 -7.46
C TYR A 15 1.06 -4.51 -7.98
N LEU A 16 2.27 -5.00 -7.66
CA LEU A 16 3.50 -4.34 -8.05
C LEU A 16 3.65 -4.26 -9.57
N GLU A 17 3.22 -5.30 -10.28
CA GLU A 17 3.20 -5.30 -11.75
C GLU A 17 2.22 -4.26 -12.31
N LYS A 18 0.99 -4.21 -11.79
CA LYS A 18 0.03 -3.17 -12.16
C LYS A 18 0.57 -1.76 -11.86
N LEU A 19 1.33 -1.59 -10.78
CA LEU A 19 1.94 -0.32 -10.42
C LEU A 19 3.06 0.07 -11.39
N LYS A 20 3.92 -0.88 -11.78
CA LYS A 20 4.96 -0.67 -12.80
C LYS A 20 4.34 -0.27 -14.13
N ASP A 21 3.27 -0.95 -14.54
CA ASP A 21 2.52 -0.62 -15.76
C ASP A 21 1.91 0.79 -15.65
N TRP A 22 1.30 1.13 -14.52
CA TRP A 22 0.76 2.48 -14.30
C TRP A 22 1.85 3.56 -14.42
N PHE A 23 3.03 3.34 -13.82
CA PHE A 23 4.15 4.27 -13.96
C PHE A 23 4.60 4.42 -15.41
N LYS A 24 4.67 3.31 -16.16
CA LYS A 24 5.02 3.31 -17.59
C LYS A 24 4.00 4.08 -18.43
N ASP A 25 2.70 3.85 -18.22
CA ASP A 25 1.62 4.53 -18.94
C ASP A 25 1.63 6.05 -18.71
N HIS A 26 2.12 6.48 -17.54
CA HIS A 26 2.25 7.90 -17.20
C HIS A 26 3.64 8.48 -17.53
N ASN A 27 4.50 7.73 -18.23
CA ASN A 27 5.88 8.11 -18.56
C ASN A 27 6.72 8.51 -17.32
N ILE A 28 6.47 7.86 -16.19
CA ILE A 28 7.22 8.07 -14.94
C ILE A 28 8.31 7.01 -14.85
N GLN A 29 9.57 7.44 -14.97
CA GLN A 29 10.71 6.57 -14.71
C GLN A 29 10.94 6.46 -13.20
N GLN A 30 10.87 5.24 -12.69
CA GLN A 30 11.17 4.94 -11.30
C GLN A 30 12.68 4.77 -11.13
N ASN A 31 13.25 5.38 -10.09
CA ASN A 31 14.60 5.06 -9.63
C ASN A 31 14.46 4.14 -8.41
N ILE A 32 14.40 2.82 -8.63
CA ILE A 32 14.23 1.83 -7.55
C ILE A 32 15.51 1.83 -6.70
N LYS A 33 15.42 2.41 -5.50
CA LYS A 33 16.56 2.53 -4.58
C LYS A 33 16.74 1.27 -3.73
N ALA A 34 15.63 0.64 -3.38
CA ALA A 34 15.59 -0.58 -2.59
C ALA A 34 14.32 -1.37 -2.87
N GLU A 35 14.44 -2.69 -2.75
CA GLU A 35 13.35 -3.66 -2.76
C GLU A 35 13.22 -4.27 -1.37
N ILE A 36 12.03 -4.15 -0.76
CA ILE A 36 11.82 -4.46 0.65
C ILE A 36 10.60 -5.37 0.79
N ASP A 37 10.77 -6.52 1.43
CA ASP A 37 9.69 -7.51 1.59
C ASP A 37 8.75 -7.23 2.76
N ASP A 38 9.20 -6.40 3.71
CA ASP A 38 8.48 -6.01 4.91
C ASP A 38 7.86 -4.61 4.77
N SER A 39 6.53 -4.53 4.89
CA SER A 39 5.82 -3.27 4.71
C SER A 39 6.08 -2.25 5.82
N ALA A 40 6.43 -2.69 7.04
CA ALA A 40 6.73 -1.78 8.14
C ALA A 40 8.10 -1.13 7.94
N LEU A 41 9.11 -1.92 7.55
CA LEU A 41 10.44 -1.40 7.19
C LEU A 41 10.37 -0.42 6.03
N LEU A 42 9.58 -0.73 5.00
CA LEU A 42 9.34 0.16 3.86
C LEU A 42 8.77 1.51 4.30
N LYS A 43 7.80 1.52 5.23
CA LYS A 43 7.24 2.76 5.81
C LYS A 43 8.26 3.53 6.66
N VAL A 44 9.08 2.85 7.47
CA VAL A 44 10.15 3.46 8.29
C VAL A 44 11.23 4.13 7.41
N LEU A 45 11.60 3.50 6.31
CA LEU A 45 12.53 4.09 5.34
C LEU A 45 11.89 5.28 4.62
N GLY A 46 10.60 5.17 4.27
CA GLY A 46 9.83 6.28 3.72
C GLY A 46 9.75 7.49 4.66
N GLN A 47 9.51 7.27 5.95
CA GLN A 47 9.54 8.29 7.00
C GLN A 47 10.89 9.02 7.07
N SER A 48 11.99 8.27 6.94
CA SER A 48 13.35 8.83 6.94
C SER A 48 13.61 9.73 5.73
N GLY A 49 12.85 9.55 4.64
CA GLY A 49 12.99 10.29 3.38
C GLY A 49 13.86 9.57 2.36
N GLU A 50 14.05 8.26 2.52
CA GLU A 50 14.89 7.47 1.62
C GLU A 50 14.29 7.32 0.22
N GLY A 51 12.98 7.53 0.09
CA GLY A 51 12.26 7.58 -1.17
C GLY A 51 10.75 7.64 -0.98
N TYR A 52 10.05 7.74 -2.10
CA TYR A 52 8.60 7.58 -2.15
C TYR A 52 8.27 6.10 -2.14
N PHE A 53 7.10 5.75 -1.60
CA PHE A 53 6.61 4.38 -1.59
C PHE A 53 5.12 4.36 -1.87
N SER A 54 4.56 3.16 -2.05
CA SER A 54 3.13 3.01 -2.26
C SER A 54 2.47 2.30 -1.08
N ALA A 55 1.22 2.60 -0.79
CA ALA A 55 0.46 1.89 0.24
C ALA A 55 -1.06 1.89 -0.03
N PRO A 56 -1.82 0.95 0.56
CA PRO A 56 -3.26 0.90 0.39
C PRO A 56 -3.97 2.14 0.94
N THR A 57 -5.04 2.57 0.29
CA THR A 57 -5.83 3.73 0.75
C THR A 57 -6.58 3.50 2.05
N PHE A 58 -6.99 2.28 2.36
CA PHE A 58 -7.82 2.02 3.54
C PHE A 58 -7.10 2.26 4.87
N ILE A 59 -5.76 2.33 4.86
CA ILE A 59 -4.90 2.66 6.02
C ILE A 59 -4.11 3.96 5.80
N ALA A 60 -4.62 4.85 4.95
CA ALA A 60 -3.93 6.06 4.55
C ALA A 60 -3.67 7.00 5.73
N GLU A 61 -4.69 7.21 6.55
CA GLU A 61 -4.67 8.13 7.69
C GLU A 61 -3.66 7.66 8.71
N GLU A 62 -3.74 6.37 9.09
CA GLU A 62 -2.84 5.73 10.04
C GLU A 62 -1.40 5.77 9.56
N ILE A 63 -1.15 5.51 8.26
CA ILE A 63 0.21 5.60 7.71
C ILE A 63 0.73 7.04 7.78
N CYS A 64 -0.07 8.03 7.37
CA CYS A 64 0.36 9.43 7.37
C CYS A 64 0.67 9.93 8.77
N GLU A 65 -0.20 9.61 9.75
CA GLU A 65 -0.03 10.00 11.15
C GLU A 65 1.16 9.29 11.80
N GLN A 66 1.24 7.97 11.69
CA GLN A 66 2.26 7.18 12.37
C GLN A 66 3.67 7.42 11.81
N TYR A 67 3.79 7.62 10.50
CA TYR A 67 5.09 7.71 9.83
C TYR A 67 5.45 9.13 9.37
N GLY A 68 4.60 10.14 9.62
CA GLY A 68 4.88 11.54 9.28
C GLY A 68 5.05 11.77 7.77
N VAL A 69 4.39 10.94 6.96
CA VAL A 69 4.41 11.02 5.49
C VAL A 69 3.15 11.70 4.99
N LYS A 70 3.15 12.11 3.72
CA LYS A 70 1.97 12.66 3.06
C LYS A 70 1.69 11.91 1.77
N VAL A 71 0.42 11.86 1.41
CA VAL A 71 -0.01 11.46 0.08
C VAL A 71 0.48 12.49 -0.93
N ILE A 72 1.15 12.02 -1.98
CA ILE A 72 1.65 12.84 -3.09
C ILE A 72 1.05 12.45 -4.44
N GLY A 73 0.34 11.32 -4.48
CA GLY A 73 -0.28 10.79 -5.67
C GLY A 73 -1.24 9.67 -5.32
N VAL A 74 -2.15 9.40 -6.24
CA VAL A 74 -3.24 8.46 -6.04
C VAL A 74 -3.42 7.65 -7.32
N VAL A 75 -3.50 6.33 -7.20
CA VAL A 75 -3.59 5.41 -8.32
C VAL A 75 -4.97 4.75 -8.34
N ASN A 76 -5.86 5.28 -9.19
CA ASN A 76 -7.26 4.84 -9.27
C ASN A 76 -7.46 3.55 -10.08
N SER A 77 -6.52 3.21 -10.96
CA SER A 77 -6.65 2.07 -11.89
C SER A 77 -6.25 0.73 -11.29
N ILE A 78 -5.73 0.74 -10.07
CA ILE A 78 -5.22 -0.46 -9.42
C ILE A 78 -6.13 -0.80 -8.26
N THR A 79 -6.62 -2.03 -8.27
CA THR A 79 -7.38 -2.64 -7.18
C THR A 79 -6.74 -3.95 -6.73
N GLU A 80 -6.91 -4.24 -5.44
CA GLU A 80 -6.55 -5.50 -4.80
C GLU A 80 -7.74 -6.10 -4.08
N ASP A 81 -7.86 -7.42 -4.19
CA ASP A 81 -8.82 -8.20 -3.46
C ASP A 81 -8.16 -8.72 -2.17
N LEU A 82 -8.83 -8.54 -1.04
CA LEU A 82 -8.42 -9.10 0.24
C LEU A 82 -9.14 -10.42 0.48
N TYR A 83 -8.38 -11.48 0.70
CA TYR A 83 -8.93 -12.82 0.93
C TYR A 83 -8.68 -13.27 2.38
N ALA A 84 -9.73 -13.73 3.04
CA ALA A 84 -9.61 -14.51 4.27
C ALA A 84 -9.40 -15.98 3.88
N ILE A 85 -8.19 -16.51 4.10
CA ILE A 85 -7.87 -17.92 3.82
C ILE A 85 -7.86 -18.69 5.14
N TYR A 86 -8.74 -19.68 5.25
CA TYR A 86 -8.81 -20.59 6.39
C TYR A 86 -8.95 -22.02 5.91
N ARG A 87 -8.64 -22.99 6.78
CA ARG A 87 -8.85 -24.40 6.48
C ARG A 87 -10.32 -24.73 6.63
N ASP A 88 -10.90 -25.37 5.63
CA ASP A 88 -12.23 -25.96 5.77
C ASP A 88 -12.21 -27.08 6.83
N SER A 89 -13.04 -26.94 7.86
CA SER A 89 -13.16 -27.91 8.94
C SER A 89 -14.62 -28.04 9.37
N SER A 90 -15.03 -29.28 9.66
CA SER A 90 -16.36 -29.57 10.20
C SER A 90 -16.59 -28.98 11.60
N LEU A 91 -15.52 -28.54 12.28
CA LEU A 91 -15.53 -27.85 13.56
C LEU A 91 -14.79 -26.52 13.35
N ILE A 92 -15.53 -25.43 13.21
CA ILE A 92 -14.99 -24.06 13.22
C ILE A 92 -14.98 -23.60 14.68
N ASN A 93 -13.87 -23.02 15.13
CA ASN A 93 -13.81 -22.44 16.48
C ASN A 93 -14.67 -21.16 16.53
N PRO A 94 -15.40 -20.89 17.63
CA PRO A 94 -16.23 -19.68 17.76
C PRO A 94 -15.51 -18.36 17.43
N GLY A 95 -14.22 -18.23 17.75
CA GLY A 95 -13.44 -17.03 17.41
C GLY A 95 -13.24 -16.85 15.91
N LEU A 96 -13.14 -17.96 15.15
CA LEU A 96 -13.10 -17.90 13.68
C LEU A 96 -14.50 -17.58 13.11
N GLU A 97 -15.57 -18.12 13.70
CA GLU A 97 -16.94 -17.75 13.29
C GLU A 97 -17.20 -16.25 13.48
N GLU A 98 -16.72 -15.67 14.57
CA GLU A 98 -16.83 -14.22 14.82
C GLU A 98 -16.09 -13.40 13.76
N LEU A 99 -14.85 -13.79 13.44
CA LEU A 99 -14.07 -13.12 12.39
C LEU A 99 -14.70 -13.26 10.99
N LEU A 100 -15.30 -14.41 10.67
CA LEU A 100 -15.95 -14.63 9.38
C LEU A 100 -17.28 -13.87 9.25
N ASN A 101 -18.01 -13.72 10.35
CA ASN A 101 -19.25 -12.96 10.39
C ASN A 101 -19.04 -11.45 10.55
N PHE A 102 -17.80 -11.02 10.85
CA PHE A 102 -17.44 -9.63 10.93
C PHE A 102 -17.68 -8.95 9.57
N LYS A 103 -18.70 -8.10 9.52
CA LYS A 103 -18.93 -7.18 8.41
C LYS A 103 -18.43 -5.82 8.82
N PRO A 104 -17.32 -5.31 8.24
CA PRO A 104 -16.91 -3.95 8.52
C PRO A 104 -18.04 -2.99 8.13
N GLU A 105 -18.40 -2.08 9.04
CA GLU A 105 -19.49 -1.10 8.84
C GLU A 105 -19.27 -0.21 7.61
N ASN A 106 -18.02 -0.05 7.18
CA ASN A 106 -17.66 0.58 5.91
C ASN A 106 -17.38 -0.48 4.84
N SER A 107 -18.39 -0.74 4.01
CA SER A 107 -18.20 -1.42 2.73
C SER A 107 -17.44 -0.47 1.81
N TYR A 108 -16.10 -0.45 1.88
CA TYR A 108 -15.21 0.45 1.14
C TYR A 108 -15.55 0.48 -0.35
N HIS A 109 -16.43 1.42 -0.74
CA HIS A 109 -16.87 1.62 -2.11
C HIS A 109 -15.86 2.55 -2.81
N PHE A 110 -15.21 2.03 -3.86
CA PHE A 110 -14.58 2.78 -4.96
C PHE A 110 -13.62 3.93 -4.61
N LEU A 111 -12.82 3.77 -3.55
CA LEU A 111 -11.61 4.58 -3.43
C LEU A 111 -10.49 3.98 -4.29
N PRO A 112 -9.57 4.80 -4.82
CA PRO A 112 -8.32 4.32 -5.40
C PRO A 112 -7.72 3.28 -4.47
N SER A 113 -7.24 2.13 -4.93
CA SER A 113 -6.76 1.16 -3.94
C SER A 113 -5.38 1.50 -3.41
N TYR A 114 -4.65 2.40 -4.07
CA TYR A 114 -3.28 2.73 -3.71
C TYR A 114 -2.93 4.20 -3.78
N LEU A 115 -2.10 4.59 -2.81
CA LEU A 115 -1.52 5.91 -2.65
C LEU A 115 -0.04 5.84 -2.94
N ILE A 116 0.51 6.94 -3.46
CA ILE A 116 1.94 7.21 -3.43
C ILE A 116 2.20 8.17 -2.28
N LEU A 117 3.11 7.78 -1.40
CA LEU A 117 3.47 8.53 -0.21
C LEU A 117 4.94 8.96 -0.26
N GLY A 118 5.24 10.08 0.40
CA GLY A 118 6.60 10.54 0.62
C GLY A 118 6.71 11.36 1.89
N LYS A 119 7.94 11.57 2.37
CA LYS A 119 8.20 12.41 3.54
C LYS A 119 7.57 13.78 3.35
N LYS A 120 6.94 14.30 4.41
CA LYS A 120 6.49 15.69 4.47
C LYS A 120 7.71 16.59 4.39
N GLN A 121 8.06 17.07 3.21
CA GLN A 121 9.01 18.17 3.08
C GLN A 121 8.44 19.36 3.84
N SER A 122 9.17 19.86 4.84
CA SER A 122 9.03 21.22 5.33
C SER A 122 9.25 22.13 4.12
N PHE A 123 8.17 22.68 3.58
CA PHE A 123 8.31 23.90 2.81
C PHE A 123 8.71 24.96 3.82
N GLU A 124 9.94 25.46 3.72
CA GLU A 124 10.23 26.84 4.12
C GLU A 124 9.45 27.79 3.20
#